data_AF-A0A4Y2HJC7-F1
#
_entry.id   AF-A0A4Y2HJC7-F1
#
_cell.length_a   1.000
_cell.length_b   1.000
_cell.length_c   1.000
_cell.angle_alpha   90.00
_cell.angle_beta   90.00
_cell.angle_gamma   90.00
#
_symmetry.space_group_name_H-M   'P 1'
#
loop_
_entity.id
_entity.type
_entity.pdbx_description
1 polymer ?
#
loop_
_entity_poly.entity_id
_entity_poly.type
_entity_poly.pdbx_seq_one_letter_code
_entity_poly.pdbx_strand_id
1 'polypeptide(L)'
;MSAFCDAEEKFSCETCPHIDEDIHFNDLEFDCFNVDSTDCEDNDTYQNDDVKVNLANLNEPLYPSSSVSLLDAYISILAFSLRHNITKTCMQDLLQLFNVLLPPSNLPGTKHLFYSKLSSLFDNSTQAYIYCKYCFETVCLLSDKHKSDICKECLKSFDFQDSMKQGYFFMYMPLEPQLKLKFQYQNLMHNIKKYKRIFEEPSSSYRDILDGEAYAKIKNLKYSDNISLQFNIDGIPMYRKSNYQIWPIQCMINELPPNERKDHILMCGLWFGPHKPNMNVFLKPFVTELSNLSRSGFKWIDARNSKQIVTKVFPIICSSDAPARAAVQNFIQYNGKYGCGFCQHSGERVEKGKGFCRIYPLQQPLPEIRSFEQCVNFAEEASLTGKAVHGVKGHRTNEIISKF
;
A
#
# COMPACT_ATOMS: atom_id res chain seq x y z
N MET A 1 14.80 -0.02 43.81
CA MET A 1 15.76 1.10 43.95
C MET A 1 16.18 1.47 42.53
N SER A 2 15.46 2.36 41.86
CA SER A 2 15.71 3.82 41.83
C SER A 2 17.11 4.15 41.33
N ALA A 3 17.24 4.52 40.05
CA ALA A 3 18.04 5.65 39.55
C ALA A 3 17.91 5.76 38.02
N PHE A 4 18.04 6.99 37.52
CA PHE A 4 17.96 7.45 36.12
C PHE A 4 16.58 7.93 35.64
N CYS A 5 16.16 9.04 36.28
CA CYS A 5 15.55 10.16 35.55
C CYS A 5 16.66 11.12 35.05
N ASP A 6 16.26 11.96 34.09
CA ASP A 6 16.83 13.25 33.68
C ASP A 6 17.75 13.28 32.45
N ALA A 7 17.11 13.44 31.29
CA ALA A 7 17.55 14.34 30.23
C ALA A 7 16.31 14.91 29.51
N GLU A 8 15.91 16.13 29.89
CA GLU A 8 14.96 16.95 29.14
C GLU A 8 15.66 17.51 27.89
N GLU A 9 15.44 16.89 26.72
CA GLU A 9 15.74 17.56 25.44
C GLU A 9 14.50 18.30 24.95
N LYS A 10 14.54 19.63 25.10
CA LYS A 10 13.57 20.57 24.50
C LYS A 10 13.77 20.60 22.98
N PHE A 11 12.95 19.86 22.25
CA PHE A 11 12.75 20.11 20.82
C PHE A 11 11.79 21.30 20.66
N SER A 12 12.33 22.49 20.41
CA SER A 12 11.56 23.61 19.88
C SER A 12 11.23 23.34 18.41
N CYS A 13 10.00 22.92 18.14
CA CYS A 13 9.46 22.93 16.79
C CYS A 13 9.19 24.39 16.41
N GLU A 14 10.11 24.99 15.65
CA GLU A 14 9.83 26.25 14.96
C GLU A 14 8.70 26.00 13.95
N THR A 15 7.56 26.60 14.25
CA THR A 15 6.35 26.62 13.43
C THR A 15 6.62 27.25 12.07
N CYS A 16 6.58 26.45 11.01
CA CYS A 16 6.51 26.96 9.64
C CYS A 16 5.12 27.60 9.41
N PRO A 17 5.01 28.79 8.82
CA PRO A 17 3.75 29.52 8.74
C PRO A 17 2.72 28.79 7.87
N HIS A 18 1.51 28.75 8.42
CA HIS A 18 0.30 28.21 7.86
C HIS A 18 -0.04 28.78 6.48
N ILE A 19 -0.35 27.90 5.52
CA ILE A 19 -1.19 28.22 4.37
C ILE A 19 -2.53 27.54 4.63
N ASP A 20 -3.46 28.29 5.21
CA ASP A 20 -4.89 27.99 5.18
C ASP A 20 -5.40 28.38 3.78
N GLU A 21 -5.32 27.45 2.83
CA GLU A 21 -6.11 27.53 1.61
C GLU A 21 -7.08 26.35 1.60
N ASP A 22 -8.36 26.69 1.71
CA ASP A 22 -9.48 25.77 1.53
C ASP A 22 -9.46 25.23 0.09
N ILE A 23 -8.79 24.09 -0.12
CA ILE A 23 -8.86 23.36 -1.38
C ILE A 23 -10.29 22.81 -1.50
N HIS A 24 -11.09 23.45 -2.35
CA HIS A 24 -12.43 23.00 -2.69
C HIS A 24 -12.33 21.64 -3.43
N PHE A 25 -12.92 20.60 -2.85
CA PHE A 25 -12.76 19.20 -3.26
C PHE A 25 -13.33 18.82 -4.64
N ASN A 26 -13.99 19.76 -5.33
CA ASN A 26 -14.50 19.51 -6.68
C ASN A 26 -13.38 19.45 -7.74
N ASP A 27 -12.16 19.87 -7.41
CA ASP A 27 -11.07 20.02 -8.39
C ASP A 27 -10.11 18.82 -8.47
N LEU A 28 -10.27 17.81 -7.61
CA LEU A 28 -9.48 16.57 -7.60
C LEU A 28 -10.29 15.38 -8.13
N GLU A 29 -10.78 15.47 -9.37
CA GLU A 29 -11.25 14.30 -10.12
C GLU A 29 -10.05 13.38 -10.42
N PHE A 30 -10.09 12.14 -9.92
CA PHE A 30 -9.13 11.08 -10.23
C PHE A 30 -9.39 10.50 -11.64
N ASP A 31 -9.11 11.28 -12.69
CA ASP A 31 -9.34 10.85 -14.08
C ASP A 31 -8.23 9.96 -14.65
N CYS A 32 -7.20 9.63 -13.86
CA CYS A 32 -6.13 8.73 -14.31
C CYS A 32 -6.63 7.31 -14.64
N PHE A 33 -7.91 7.00 -14.43
CA PHE A 33 -8.55 5.73 -14.73
C PHE A 33 -9.82 5.84 -15.60
N ASN A 34 -10.26 7.04 -15.96
CA ASN A 34 -11.35 7.22 -16.92
C ASN A 34 -10.77 7.16 -18.34
N VAL A 35 -10.61 5.93 -18.85
CA VAL A 35 -10.40 5.71 -20.29
C VAL A 35 -11.72 5.87 -21.06
N ASP A 36 -12.86 6.04 -20.39
CA ASP A 36 -14.12 6.41 -21.02
C ASP A 36 -14.93 7.30 -20.06
N SER A 37 -14.74 8.62 -20.17
CA SER A 37 -15.75 9.58 -19.71
C SER A 37 -15.84 10.70 -20.73
N THR A 38 -16.79 10.53 -21.64
CA THR A 38 -17.37 11.59 -22.47
C THR A 38 -17.98 12.64 -21.54
N ASP A 39 -17.20 13.66 -21.21
CA ASP A 39 -17.72 14.95 -20.74
C ASP A 39 -16.83 16.04 -21.36
N CYS A 40 -17.05 16.26 -22.66
CA CYS A 40 -16.73 17.52 -23.30
C CYS A 40 -17.82 17.81 -24.34
N GLU A 41 -18.67 18.79 -24.04
CA GLU A 41 -19.32 19.58 -25.08
C GLU A 41 -18.22 20.37 -25.80
N ASP A 42 -17.48 19.70 -26.70
CA ASP A 42 -16.69 20.38 -27.71
C ASP A 42 -16.80 19.59 -29.01
N ASN A 43 -17.36 20.29 -29.99
CA ASN A 43 -17.80 19.78 -31.26
C ASN A 43 -16.61 19.70 -32.22
N ASP A 44 -15.68 18.76 -31.99
CA ASP A 44 -14.57 18.49 -32.92
C ASP A 44 -14.44 16.99 -33.19
N THR A 45 -14.99 16.61 -34.35
CA THR A 45 -14.67 15.45 -35.20
C THR A 45 -13.87 14.31 -34.54
N TYR A 46 -14.59 13.31 -34.02
CA TYR A 46 -14.05 12.02 -33.58
C TYR A 46 -13.24 11.35 -34.70
N GLN A 47 -11.92 11.37 -34.59
CA GLN A 47 -11.07 10.30 -35.11
C GLN A 47 -10.69 9.39 -33.93
N ASN A 48 -11.32 8.21 -33.90
CA ASN A 48 -10.91 7.07 -33.09
C ASN A 48 -9.51 6.63 -33.52
N ASP A 49 -8.48 7.17 -32.90
CA ASP A 49 -7.15 6.59 -32.94
C ASP A 49 -6.89 5.89 -31.60
N ASP A 50 -7.21 4.60 -31.57
CA ASP A 50 -6.64 3.61 -30.67
C ASP A 50 -5.12 3.55 -30.90
N VAL A 51 -4.39 4.56 -30.42
CA VAL A 51 -2.92 4.55 -30.48
C VAL A 51 -2.44 3.61 -29.38
N LYS A 52 -2.22 2.34 -29.73
CA LYS A 52 -1.28 1.48 -29.02
C LYS A 52 0.09 2.16 -29.06
N VAL A 53 0.39 2.94 -28.02
CA VAL A 53 1.67 3.65 -27.88
C VAL A 53 2.77 2.60 -27.70
N ASN A 54 3.65 2.51 -28.70
CA ASN A 54 4.79 1.61 -28.69
C ASN A 54 5.88 2.18 -27.76
N LEU A 55 6.29 1.43 -26.74
CA LEU A 55 7.28 1.87 -25.76
C LEU A 55 8.64 2.26 -26.38
N ALA A 56 8.93 1.75 -27.58
CA ALA A 56 10.15 2.08 -28.34
C ALA A 56 10.27 3.58 -28.67
N ASN A 57 9.14 4.28 -28.86
CA ASN A 57 9.12 5.68 -29.31
C ASN A 57 9.43 6.68 -28.19
N LEU A 58 9.58 6.23 -26.94
CA LEU A 58 9.78 7.11 -25.78
C LEU A 58 11.26 7.43 -25.51
N ASN A 59 12.15 6.56 -25.97
CA ASN A 59 13.58 6.84 -25.98
C ASN A 59 13.99 7.68 -27.20
N GLU A 60 13.06 7.98 -28.10
CA GLU A 60 13.31 8.91 -29.19
C GLU A 60 13.52 10.34 -28.65
N PRO A 61 14.31 11.16 -29.36
CA PRO A 61 14.43 12.58 -29.03
C PRO A 61 13.06 13.26 -28.99
N LEU A 62 12.89 14.23 -28.08
CA LEU A 62 11.66 15.04 -27.98
C LEU A 62 11.28 15.71 -29.32
N TYR A 63 12.30 16.12 -30.08
CA TYR A 63 12.24 16.59 -31.46
C TYR A 63 13.59 16.25 -32.13
N PRO A 64 13.72 16.25 -33.48
CA PRO A 64 14.84 15.62 -34.22
C PRO A 64 16.27 16.00 -33.80
N SER A 65 16.48 17.18 -33.21
CA SER A 65 17.78 17.68 -32.75
C SER A 65 17.91 17.79 -31.23
N SER A 66 16.93 17.31 -30.47
CA SER A 66 16.93 17.37 -29.01
C SER A 66 17.94 16.41 -28.40
N SER A 67 18.66 16.85 -27.37
CA SER A 67 19.45 15.97 -26.48
C SER A 67 18.60 15.31 -25.39
N VAL A 68 17.33 15.72 -25.26
CA VAL A 68 16.38 15.22 -24.26
C VAL A 68 15.47 14.21 -24.93
N SER A 69 15.34 13.01 -24.34
CA SER A 69 14.40 12.00 -24.80
C SER A 69 12.96 12.39 -24.48
N LEU A 70 12.00 11.80 -25.18
CA LEU A 70 10.59 12.01 -24.90
C LEU A 70 10.25 11.56 -23.47
N LEU A 71 10.82 10.45 -22.99
CA LEU A 71 10.65 9.97 -21.62
C LEU A 71 11.15 10.98 -20.58
N ASP A 72 12.35 11.53 -20.77
CA ASP A 72 12.92 12.53 -19.86
C ASP A 72 12.06 13.78 -19.79
N ALA A 73 11.48 14.21 -20.92
CA ALA A 73 10.56 15.34 -20.98
C ALA A 73 9.28 15.06 -20.17
N TYR A 74 8.65 13.89 -20.34
CA TYR A 74 7.47 13.50 -19.57
C TYR A 74 7.74 13.47 -18.06
N ILE A 75 8.84 12.84 -17.65
CA ILE A 75 9.23 12.77 -16.23
C ILE A 75 9.50 14.16 -15.67
N SER A 76 10.20 15.01 -16.43
CA SER A 76 10.53 16.38 -15.99
C SER A 76 9.28 17.24 -15.82
N ILE A 77 8.35 17.18 -16.77
CA ILE A 77 7.08 17.92 -16.70
C ILE A 77 6.24 17.40 -15.54
N LEU A 78 6.16 16.08 -15.34
CA LEU A 78 5.44 15.49 -14.21
C LEU A 78 6.06 15.92 -12.87
N ALA A 79 7.38 15.85 -12.75
CA ALA A 79 8.09 16.28 -11.54
C ALA A 79 7.88 17.77 -11.25
N PHE A 80 7.90 18.62 -12.29
CA PHE A 80 7.57 20.04 -12.17
C PHE A 80 6.12 20.26 -11.71
N SER A 81 5.16 19.57 -12.34
CA SER A 81 3.74 19.63 -11.96
C SER A 81 3.50 19.25 -10.50
N LEU A 82 4.10 18.14 -10.06
CA LEU A 82 3.99 17.67 -8.67
C LEU A 82 4.67 18.62 -7.68
N ARG A 83 5.85 19.15 -8.03
CA ARG A 83 6.62 20.04 -7.15
C ARG A 83 5.90 21.37 -6.91
N HIS A 84 5.17 21.85 -7.89
CA HIS A 84 4.51 23.15 -7.86
C HIS A 84 2.98 23.06 -7.73
N ASN A 85 2.43 21.87 -7.47
CA ASN A 85 0.99 21.62 -7.36
C ASN A 85 0.18 22.23 -8.52
N ILE A 86 0.68 22.06 -9.74
CA ILE A 86 0.10 22.68 -10.93
C ILE A 86 -1.31 22.13 -11.17
N THR A 87 -2.27 23.02 -11.38
CA THR A 87 -3.66 22.64 -11.69
C THR A 87 -3.77 21.95 -13.05
N LYS A 88 -4.84 21.17 -13.26
CA LYS A 88 -5.11 20.53 -14.56
C LYS A 88 -5.23 21.54 -15.71
N THR A 89 -5.76 22.73 -15.43
CA THR A 89 -5.87 23.83 -16.41
C THR A 89 -4.50 24.38 -16.76
N CYS A 90 -3.67 24.68 -15.75
CA CYS A 90 -2.32 25.16 -16.00
C CYS A 90 -1.45 24.09 -16.70
N MET A 91 -1.67 22.80 -16.43
CA MET A 91 -1.01 21.72 -17.19
C MET A 91 -1.41 21.73 -18.67
N GLN A 92 -2.69 21.95 -18.98
CA GLN A 92 -3.17 22.09 -20.36
C GLN A 92 -2.50 23.28 -21.06
N ASP A 93 -2.48 24.44 -20.39
CA ASP A 93 -1.87 25.66 -20.92
C ASP A 93 -0.36 25.51 -21.10
N LEU A 94 0.32 24.82 -20.18
CA LEU A 94 1.75 24.55 -20.23
C LEU A 94 2.11 23.66 -21.43
N LEU A 95 1.33 22.61 -21.69
CA LEU A 95 1.52 21.73 -22.85
C LEU A 95 1.29 22.49 -24.17
N GLN A 96 0.27 23.35 -24.24
CA GLN A 96 0.04 24.21 -25.39
C GLN A 96 1.19 25.20 -25.59
N LEU A 97 1.69 25.80 -24.51
CA LEU A 97 2.84 26.70 -24.56
C LEU A 97 4.08 25.98 -25.11
N PHE A 98 4.37 24.76 -24.67
CA PHE A 98 5.48 23.98 -25.21
C PHE A 98 5.30 23.68 -26.71
N ASN A 99 4.09 23.39 -27.17
CA ASN A 99 3.84 23.17 -28.59
C ASN A 99 4.04 24.41 -29.47
N VAL A 100 3.90 25.61 -28.89
CA VAL A 100 4.20 26.88 -29.60
C VAL A 100 5.70 27.18 -29.57
N LEU A 101 6.37 26.93 -28.44
CA LEU A 101 7.77 27.30 -28.24
C LEU A 101 8.77 26.30 -28.86
N LEU A 102 8.40 25.02 -28.95
CA LEU A 102 9.26 23.98 -29.48
C LEU A 102 9.06 23.82 -31.00
N PRO A 103 10.09 23.37 -31.74
CA PRO A 103 9.90 22.81 -33.07
C PRO A 103 8.87 21.65 -33.03
N PRO A 104 8.34 21.20 -34.18
CA PRO A 104 7.46 20.03 -34.23
C PRO A 104 8.02 18.89 -33.38
N SER A 105 7.33 18.61 -32.28
CA SER A 105 7.79 17.72 -31.21
C SER A 105 6.79 16.61 -30.96
N ASN A 106 7.24 15.55 -30.30
CA ASN A 106 6.41 14.41 -29.94
C ASN A 106 5.60 14.64 -28.64
N LEU A 107 5.59 15.87 -28.11
CA LEU A 107 4.82 16.24 -26.92
C LEU A 107 3.32 16.38 -27.25
N PRO A 108 2.42 15.78 -26.46
CA PRO A 108 0.99 15.96 -26.67
C PRO A 108 0.54 17.37 -26.31
N GLY A 109 -0.36 17.93 -27.12
CA GLY A 109 -0.95 19.26 -26.88
C GLY A 109 -2.10 19.30 -25.89
N THR A 110 -2.53 18.14 -25.37
CA THR A 110 -3.61 18.06 -24.40
C THR A 110 -3.22 17.29 -23.16
N LYS A 111 -3.75 17.71 -22.01
CA LYS A 111 -3.59 17.03 -20.72
C LYS A 111 -4.05 15.57 -20.81
N HIS A 112 -5.14 15.31 -21.54
CA HIS A 112 -5.69 13.96 -21.70
C HIS A 112 -4.68 13.03 -22.37
N LEU A 113 -4.12 13.44 -23.52
CA LEU A 113 -3.12 12.65 -24.24
C LEU A 113 -1.83 12.51 -23.42
N PHE A 114 -1.44 13.55 -22.67
CA PHE A 114 -0.30 13.47 -21.77
C PHE A 114 -0.49 12.40 -20.69
N TYR A 115 -1.59 12.44 -19.93
CA TYR A 115 -1.84 11.47 -18.88
C TYR A 115 -2.14 10.07 -19.40
N SER A 116 -2.83 9.93 -20.54
CA SER A 116 -3.04 8.64 -21.21
C SER A 116 -1.71 8.00 -21.61
N LYS A 117 -0.80 8.79 -22.21
CA LYS A 117 0.53 8.30 -22.60
C LYS A 117 1.37 8.02 -21.36
N LEU A 118 1.33 8.88 -20.34
CA LEU A 118 1.99 8.66 -19.05
C LEU A 118 1.51 7.38 -18.36
N SER A 119 0.21 7.08 -18.38
CA SER A 119 -0.34 5.83 -17.85
C SER A 119 0.21 4.62 -18.57
N SER A 120 0.48 4.71 -19.88
CA SER A 120 1.13 3.62 -20.62
C SER A 120 2.62 3.43 -20.28
N LEU A 121 3.26 4.43 -19.65
CA LEU A 121 4.67 4.37 -19.21
C LEU A 121 4.84 3.60 -17.91
N PHE A 122 3.88 3.75 -17.01
CA PHE A 122 3.88 3.06 -15.74
C PHE A 122 3.27 1.68 -15.95
N ASP A 123 3.95 0.65 -15.42
CA ASP A 123 3.52 -0.73 -15.54
C ASP A 123 2.07 -0.84 -15.06
N ASN A 124 1.14 -1.22 -15.96
CA ASN A 124 -0.31 -1.41 -15.72
C ASN A 124 -0.62 -2.51 -14.69
N SER A 125 0.36 -2.87 -13.86
CA SER A 125 0.26 -3.79 -12.74
C SER A 125 -0.62 -3.26 -11.62
N THR A 126 -0.81 -1.93 -11.51
CA THR A 126 -1.72 -1.36 -10.50
C THR A 126 -3.15 -1.79 -10.79
N GLN A 127 -3.78 -2.42 -9.80
CA GLN A 127 -5.13 -2.94 -9.86
C GLN A 127 -6.03 -2.08 -8.98
N ALA A 128 -7.04 -1.44 -9.56
CA ALA A 128 -8.09 -0.80 -8.78
C ALA A 128 -9.19 -1.82 -8.48
N TYR A 129 -9.45 -2.04 -7.20
CA TYR A 129 -10.49 -2.93 -6.70
C TYR A 129 -11.66 -2.10 -6.21
N ILE A 130 -12.86 -2.48 -6.64
CA ILE A 130 -14.10 -1.84 -6.21
C ILE A 130 -14.75 -2.71 -5.16
N TYR A 131 -15.24 -2.07 -4.10
CA TYR A 131 -15.93 -2.75 -3.02
C TYR A 131 -17.34 -2.20 -2.84
N CYS A 132 -18.25 -3.06 -2.42
CA CYS A 132 -19.65 -2.70 -2.27
C CYS A 132 -19.83 -1.73 -1.09
N LYS A 133 -20.50 -0.60 -1.30
CA LYS A 133 -20.78 0.38 -0.24
C LYS A 133 -21.67 -0.13 0.91
N TYR A 134 -22.37 -1.25 0.71
CA TYR A 134 -23.32 -1.79 1.69
C TYR A 134 -22.75 -2.92 2.55
N CYS A 135 -22.06 -3.88 1.94
CA CYS A 135 -21.48 -5.04 2.65
C CYS A 135 -19.95 -4.99 2.74
N PHE A 136 -19.31 -4.01 2.08
CA PHE A 136 -17.86 -3.84 2.04
C PHE A 136 -17.09 -5.00 1.40
N GLU A 137 -17.77 -5.92 0.71
CA GLU A 137 -17.13 -7.01 -0.02
C GLU A 137 -16.61 -6.56 -1.40
N THR A 138 -15.52 -7.17 -1.85
CA THR A 138 -14.97 -6.91 -3.20
C THR A 138 -15.98 -7.29 -4.26
N VAL A 139 -16.25 -6.38 -5.18
CA VAL A 139 -17.15 -6.64 -6.31
C VAL A 139 -16.38 -7.12 -7.54
N CYS A 140 -15.41 -6.32 -8.00
CA CYS A 140 -14.64 -6.62 -9.20
C CYS A 140 -13.33 -5.81 -9.24
N LEU A 141 -12.46 -6.13 -10.19
CA LEU A 141 -11.37 -5.26 -10.61
C LEU A 141 -11.89 -4.27 -11.66
N LEU A 142 -11.34 -3.05 -11.68
CA LEU A 142 -11.65 -2.03 -12.69
C LEU A 142 -11.43 -2.54 -14.13
N SER A 143 -10.44 -3.41 -14.33
CA SER A 143 -10.10 -4.00 -15.63
C SER A 143 -11.05 -5.10 -16.10
N ASP A 144 -12.03 -5.51 -15.28
CA ASP A 144 -12.97 -6.56 -15.66
C ASP A 144 -13.96 -6.06 -16.71
N LYS A 145 -14.05 -6.75 -17.85
CA LYS A 145 -14.93 -6.40 -18.98
C LYS A 145 -16.43 -6.56 -18.67
N HIS A 146 -16.78 -7.31 -17.64
CA HIS A 146 -18.15 -7.57 -17.23
C HIS A 146 -18.40 -6.94 -15.86
N LYS A 147 -18.69 -5.64 -15.87
CA LYS A 147 -19.10 -4.91 -14.67
C LYS A 147 -20.56 -5.26 -14.40
N SER A 148 -20.80 -5.97 -13.30
CA SER A 148 -22.15 -6.24 -12.80
C SER A 148 -22.49 -5.14 -11.81
N ASP A 149 -23.57 -4.40 -12.06
CA ASP A 149 -24.09 -3.39 -11.14
C ASP A 149 -24.77 -4.01 -9.92
N ILE A 150 -24.64 -5.32 -9.71
CA ILE A 150 -25.20 -6.05 -8.57
C ILE A 150 -24.07 -6.71 -7.79
N CYS A 151 -24.01 -6.42 -6.49
CA CYS A 151 -23.09 -7.07 -5.57
C CYS A 151 -23.53 -8.52 -5.35
N LYS A 152 -22.66 -9.50 -5.61
CA LYS A 152 -22.98 -10.93 -5.48
C LYS A 152 -23.27 -11.37 -4.05
N GLU A 153 -22.70 -10.67 -3.06
CA GLU A 153 -22.81 -11.03 -1.65
C GLU A 153 -24.09 -10.51 -0.99
N CYS A 154 -24.48 -9.26 -1.28
CA CYS A 154 -25.67 -8.65 -0.67
C CYS A 154 -26.83 -8.42 -1.63
N LEU A 155 -26.65 -8.76 -2.91
CA LEU A 155 -27.64 -8.62 -3.99
C LEU A 155 -28.15 -7.19 -4.23
N LYS A 156 -27.52 -6.19 -3.63
CA LYS A 156 -27.86 -4.78 -3.84
C LYS A 156 -27.26 -4.26 -5.12
N SER A 157 -28.03 -3.43 -5.82
CA SER A 157 -27.55 -2.69 -6.97
C SER A 157 -26.63 -1.55 -6.54
N PHE A 158 -25.60 -1.28 -7.32
CA PHE A 158 -24.70 -0.15 -7.17
C PHE A 158 -24.26 0.31 -8.55
N ASP A 159 -24.11 1.62 -8.72
CA ASP A 159 -23.57 2.18 -9.95
C ASP A 159 -22.04 2.25 -9.84
N PHE A 160 -21.36 1.76 -10.87
CA PHE A 160 -19.91 1.69 -10.92
C PHE A 160 -19.27 3.08 -10.88
N GLN A 161 -19.78 4.01 -11.69
CA GLN A 161 -19.21 5.36 -11.84
C GLN A 161 -19.44 6.18 -10.57
N ASP A 162 -20.62 6.07 -9.98
CA ASP A 162 -20.99 6.63 -8.69
C ASP A 162 -20.07 6.09 -7.57
N SER A 163 -19.78 4.79 -7.58
CA SER A 163 -18.90 4.17 -6.60
C SER A 163 -17.48 4.70 -6.67
N MET A 164 -16.95 4.91 -7.89
CA MET A 164 -15.64 5.53 -8.09
C MET A 164 -15.63 6.99 -7.63
N LYS A 165 -16.63 7.79 -8.02
CA LYS A 165 -16.78 9.20 -7.61
C LYS A 165 -16.90 9.36 -6.09
N GLN A 166 -17.55 8.40 -5.42
CA GLN A 166 -17.71 8.41 -3.96
C GLN A 166 -16.54 7.75 -3.21
N GLY A 167 -15.51 7.25 -3.90
CA GLY A 167 -14.32 6.66 -3.27
C GLY A 167 -14.50 5.24 -2.73
N TYR A 168 -15.44 4.46 -3.28
CA TYR A 168 -15.63 3.05 -2.95
C TYR A 168 -14.69 2.12 -3.74
N PHE A 169 -13.41 2.47 -3.75
CA PHE A 169 -12.35 1.66 -4.35
C PHE A 169 -11.08 1.71 -3.51
N PHE A 170 -10.16 0.79 -3.78
CA PHE A 170 -8.78 0.87 -3.30
C PHE A 170 -7.84 0.43 -4.42
N MET A 171 -6.60 0.91 -4.35
CA MET A 171 -5.57 0.51 -5.30
C MET A 171 -4.69 -0.57 -4.68
N TYR A 172 -4.34 -1.56 -5.48
CA TYR A 172 -3.38 -2.60 -5.17
C TYR A 172 -2.23 -2.52 -6.17
N MET A 173 -1.01 -2.45 -5.67
CA MET A 173 0.21 -2.35 -6.47
C MET A 173 1.02 -3.63 -6.19
N PRO A 174 0.99 -4.64 -7.08
CA PRO A 174 1.57 -5.95 -6.80
C PRO A 174 3.07 -5.86 -6.45
N LEU A 175 3.50 -6.74 -5.54
CA LEU A 175 4.89 -6.82 -5.09
C LEU A 175 5.83 -7.35 -6.17
N GLU A 176 5.40 -8.36 -6.92
CA GLU A 176 6.25 -9.05 -7.90
C GLU A 176 6.85 -8.10 -8.96
N PRO A 177 6.06 -7.25 -9.66
CA PRO A 177 6.61 -6.32 -10.65
C PRO A 177 7.57 -5.31 -10.04
N GLN A 178 7.24 -4.78 -8.85
CA GLN A 178 8.11 -3.82 -8.16
C GLN A 178 9.45 -4.45 -7.75
N LEU A 179 9.42 -5.66 -7.17
CA LEU A 179 10.62 -6.41 -6.78
C LEU A 179 11.46 -6.76 -8.01
N LYS A 180 10.82 -7.24 -9.08
CA LYS A 180 11.49 -7.57 -10.33
C LYS A 180 12.20 -6.36 -10.91
N LEU A 181 11.55 -5.19 -10.93
CA LEU A 181 12.15 -3.94 -11.40
C LEU A 181 13.38 -3.56 -10.56
N LYS A 182 13.27 -3.59 -9.22
CA LYS A 182 14.40 -3.29 -8.33
C LYS A 182 15.56 -4.29 -8.50
N PHE A 183 15.27 -5.56 -8.71
CA PHE A 183 16.32 -6.59 -8.81
C PHE A 183 17.04 -6.56 -10.15
N GLN A 184 16.33 -6.32 -11.25
CA GLN A 184 16.89 -6.29 -12.59
C GLN A 184 17.62 -4.98 -12.90
N TYR A 185 17.05 -3.83 -12.50
CA TYR A 185 17.57 -2.53 -12.92
C TYR A 185 18.41 -1.82 -11.85
N GLN A 186 18.14 -2.05 -10.56
CA GLN A 186 18.85 -1.39 -9.46
C GLN A 186 19.93 -2.31 -8.84
N ASN A 187 20.11 -3.52 -9.38
CA ASN A 187 21.05 -4.54 -8.88
C ASN A 187 20.89 -4.79 -7.36
N LEU A 188 19.68 -4.62 -6.83
CA LEU A 188 19.42 -4.62 -5.38
C LEU A 188 19.78 -5.95 -4.71
N MET A 189 19.69 -7.06 -5.45
CA MET A 189 20.10 -8.39 -4.99
C MET A 189 21.58 -8.45 -4.61
N HIS A 190 22.45 -7.65 -5.25
CA HIS A 190 23.86 -7.58 -4.86
C HIS A 190 24.02 -7.03 -3.44
N ASN A 191 23.32 -5.93 -3.12
CA ASN A 191 23.34 -5.32 -1.79
C ASN A 191 22.78 -6.28 -0.74
N ILE A 192 21.68 -6.96 -1.07
CA ILE A 192 21.08 -8.00 -0.21
C ILE A 192 22.09 -9.10 0.13
N LYS A 193 22.76 -9.67 -0.89
CA LYS A 193 23.78 -10.70 -0.69
C LYS A 193 24.95 -10.21 0.14
N LYS A 194 25.43 -8.99 -0.12
CA LYS A 194 26.52 -8.37 0.64
C LYS A 194 26.14 -8.23 2.12
N TYR A 195 24.92 -7.78 2.41
CA TYR A 195 24.46 -7.59 3.77
C TYR A 195 24.28 -8.93 4.50
N LYS A 196 23.68 -9.94 3.86
CA LYS A 196 23.54 -11.29 4.42
C LYS A 196 24.86 -11.91 4.89
N ARG A 197 25.96 -11.68 4.17
CA ARG A 197 27.29 -12.22 4.53
C ARG A 197 27.77 -11.79 5.92
N ILE A 198 27.37 -10.61 6.38
CA ILE A 198 27.70 -10.11 7.72
C ILE A 198 27.14 -11.06 8.79
N PHE A 199 26.04 -11.74 8.48
CA PHE A 199 25.32 -12.62 9.41
C PHE A 199 25.70 -14.09 9.27
N GLU A 200 26.59 -14.47 8.36
CA GLU A 200 27.00 -15.88 8.17
C GLU A 200 27.54 -16.47 9.46
N GLU A 201 28.45 -15.73 10.10
CA GLU A 201 29.00 -16.07 11.41
C GLU A 201 28.01 -15.77 12.54
N PRO A 202 27.85 -16.71 13.51
CA PRO A 202 27.06 -16.48 14.71
C PRO A 202 27.61 -15.31 15.53
N SER A 203 26.71 -14.49 16.08
CA SER A 203 27.03 -13.42 17.02
C SER A 203 26.45 -13.75 18.39
N SER A 204 27.14 -13.34 19.45
CA SER A 204 26.64 -13.43 20.83
C SER A 204 25.55 -12.40 21.14
N SER A 205 25.37 -11.40 20.28
CA SER A 205 24.38 -10.34 20.39
C SER A 205 23.54 -10.21 19.13
N TYR A 206 22.28 -9.79 19.28
CA TYR A 206 21.42 -9.45 18.15
C TYR A 206 21.93 -8.19 17.46
N ARG A 207 22.23 -8.29 16.16
CA ARG A 207 22.69 -7.16 15.35
C ARG A 207 21.55 -6.53 14.56
N ASP A 208 20.65 -7.36 14.02
CA ASP A 208 19.49 -6.94 13.25
C ASP A 208 18.43 -8.07 13.23
N ILE A 209 17.33 -7.85 12.51
CA ILE A 209 16.21 -8.77 12.25
C ILE A 209 16.70 -10.15 11.78
N LEU A 210 17.83 -10.22 11.06
CA LEU A 210 18.39 -11.45 10.52
C LEU A 210 18.92 -12.41 11.60
N ASP A 211 19.23 -11.91 12.81
CA ASP A 211 19.58 -12.75 13.96
C ASP A 211 18.33 -13.26 14.71
N GLY A 212 17.14 -12.74 14.38
CA GLY A 212 15.90 -13.03 15.09
C GLY A 212 15.40 -14.47 14.91
N GLU A 213 14.78 -15.02 15.96
CA GLU A 213 14.25 -16.39 15.95
C GLU A 213 13.21 -16.62 14.84
N ALA A 214 12.35 -15.64 14.59
CA ALA A 214 11.35 -15.70 13.51
C ALA A 214 11.99 -15.82 12.12
N TYR A 215 13.10 -15.11 11.89
CA TYR A 215 13.88 -15.21 10.66
C TYR A 215 14.55 -16.59 10.54
N ALA A 216 15.16 -17.08 11.63
CA ALA A 216 15.85 -18.36 11.67
C ALA A 216 14.92 -19.57 11.44
N LYS A 217 13.63 -19.47 11.80
CA LYS A 217 12.62 -20.51 11.56
C LYS A 217 12.34 -20.76 10.06
N ILE A 218 12.69 -19.81 9.18
CA ILE A 218 12.43 -19.94 7.74
C ILE A 218 13.59 -20.67 7.07
N LYS A 219 13.32 -21.90 6.64
CA LYS A 219 14.30 -22.75 5.97
C LYS A 219 14.90 -22.07 4.75
N ASN A 220 16.23 -22.15 4.64
CA ASN A 220 17.02 -21.67 3.51
C ASN A 220 16.95 -20.16 3.26
N LEU A 221 16.36 -19.33 4.13
CA LEU A 221 16.32 -17.88 3.91
C LEU A 221 17.71 -17.23 3.98
N LYS A 222 18.51 -17.62 4.96
CA LYS A 222 19.86 -17.08 5.22
C LYS A 222 20.85 -17.31 4.07
N TYR A 223 20.84 -18.49 3.46
CA TYR A 223 21.84 -18.93 2.47
C TYR A 223 21.30 -19.00 1.03
N SER A 224 20.22 -18.29 0.72
CA SER A 224 19.63 -18.26 -0.62
C SER A 224 19.36 -16.83 -1.11
N ASP A 225 18.86 -16.75 -2.34
CA ASP A 225 18.41 -15.52 -2.98
C ASP A 225 16.96 -15.17 -2.58
N ASN A 226 16.40 -15.85 -1.57
CA ASN A 226 15.12 -15.53 -0.96
C ASN A 226 15.22 -14.30 -0.07
N ILE A 227 14.10 -13.60 0.13
CA ILE A 227 14.06 -12.41 0.98
C ILE A 227 12.91 -12.51 1.97
N SER A 228 12.99 -11.71 3.02
CA SER A 228 11.91 -11.49 3.96
C SER A 228 11.46 -10.04 3.93
N LEU A 229 10.18 -9.86 4.21
CA LEU A 229 9.55 -8.56 4.26
C LEU A 229 9.10 -8.25 5.68
N GLN A 230 9.24 -6.99 6.04
CA GLN A 230 8.37 -6.36 7.02
C GLN A 230 7.38 -5.46 6.29
N PHE A 231 6.14 -5.42 6.77
CA PHE A 231 5.12 -4.55 6.21
C PHE A 231 4.45 -3.71 7.28
N ASN A 232 3.98 -2.53 6.92
CA ASN A 232 3.24 -1.63 7.79
C ASN A 232 1.95 -1.18 7.14
N ILE A 233 0.94 -0.98 7.99
CA ILE A 233 -0.40 -0.56 7.61
C ILE A 233 -0.91 0.35 8.73
N ASP A 234 -1.17 1.60 8.41
CA ASP A 234 -1.68 2.58 9.38
C ASP A 234 -2.52 3.67 8.68
N GLY A 235 -3.38 4.34 9.44
CA GLY A 235 -4.25 5.38 8.93
C GLY A 235 -3.63 6.76 9.04
N ILE A 236 -3.51 7.45 7.91
CA ILE A 236 -3.07 8.85 7.83
C ILE A 236 -4.31 9.72 7.61
N PRO A 237 -4.67 10.61 8.55
CA PRO A 237 -5.73 11.58 8.34
C PRO A 237 -5.28 12.60 7.30
N MET A 238 -6.07 12.78 6.24
CA MET A 238 -5.71 13.72 5.17
C MET A 238 -6.03 15.17 5.52
N TYR A 239 -7.08 15.38 6.31
CA TYR A 239 -7.56 16.71 6.67
C TYR A 239 -7.90 16.75 8.15
N ARG A 240 -7.67 17.91 8.79
CA ARG A 240 -7.99 18.09 10.22
C ARG A 240 -9.48 18.00 10.53
N LYS A 241 -10.35 18.34 9.57
CA LYS A 241 -11.82 18.45 9.74
C LYS A 241 -12.62 17.46 8.89
N SER A 242 -11.98 16.59 8.11
CA SER A 242 -12.66 15.60 7.28
C SER A 242 -12.37 14.18 7.77
N ASN A 243 -13.31 13.26 7.54
CA ASN A 243 -13.15 11.86 7.91
C ASN A 243 -12.34 11.06 6.88
N TYR A 244 -11.80 11.71 5.84
CA TYR A 244 -11.00 11.03 4.82
C TYR A 244 -9.65 10.57 5.38
N GLN A 245 -9.34 9.31 5.13
CA GLN A 245 -8.11 8.68 5.56
C GLN A 245 -7.47 7.93 4.42
N ILE A 246 -6.13 7.94 4.42
CA ILE A 246 -5.32 7.08 3.58
C ILE A 246 -4.78 5.94 4.44
N TRP A 247 -4.89 4.71 3.96
CA TRP A 247 -4.22 3.57 4.57
C TRP A 247 -3.31 2.90 3.53
N PRO A 248 -1.99 3.16 3.57
CA PRO A 248 -1.05 2.49 2.69
C PRO A 248 -0.66 1.13 3.27
N ILE A 249 -0.46 0.15 2.39
CA ILE A 249 0.31 -1.06 2.71
C ILE A 249 1.70 -0.82 2.17
N GLN A 250 2.68 -0.71 3.05
CA GLN A 250 4.08 -0.48 2.69
C GLN A 250 4.90 -1.70 3.08
N CYS A 251 5.83 -2.11 2.23
CA CYS A 251 6.73 -3.22 2.47
C CYS A 251 8.19 -2.77 2.40
N MET A 252 9.04 -3.45 3.16
CA MET A 252 10.46 -3.21 3.25
C MET A 252 11.20 -4.55 3.30
N ILE A 253 12.32 -4.63 2.57
CA ILE A 253 13.16 -5.84 2.51
C ILE A 253 14.11 -5.85 3.72
N ASN A 254 14.05 -6.88 4.55
CA ASN A 254 14.84 -6.94 5.78
C ASN A 254 16.33 -7.16 5.49
N GLU A 255 16.66 -7.83 4.39
CA GLU A 255 18.06 -8.13 4.04
C GLU A 255 18.79 -6.98 3.37
N LEU A 256 18.22 -5.77 3.41
CA LEU A 256 18.96 -4.53 3.14
C LEU A 256 19.51 -3.94 4.44
N PRO A 257 20.65 -3.22 4.38
CA PRO A 257 21.14 -2.43 5.49
C PRO A 257 20.08 -1.44 6.02
N PRO A 258 19.96 -1.23 7.35
CA PRO A 258 18.93 -0.36 7.93
C PRO A 258 18.82 1.03 7.31
N ASN A 259 19.95 1.64 6.94
CA ASN A 259 20.01 2.95 6.31
C ASN A 259 19.51 2.97 4.86
N GLU A 260 19.60 1.85 4.13
CA GLU A 260 19.14 1.72 2.74
C GLU A 260 17.68 1.26 2.64
N ARG A 261 17.15 0.61 3.68
CA ARG A 261 15.79 0.07 3.70
C ARG A 261 14.72 1.12 3.36
N LYS A 262 14.86 2.33 3.89
CA LYS A 262 13.92 3.46 3.69
C LYS A 262 13.88 3.96 2.24
N ASP A 263 14.98 3.80 1.51
CA ASP A 263 15.09 4.25 0.11
C ASP A 263 14.46 3.22 -0.86
N HIS A 264 14.10 2.04 -0.35
CA HIS A 264 13.56 0.93 -1.11
C HIS A 264 12.17 0.48 -0.62
N ILE A 265 11.41 1.37 0.02
CA ILE A 265 10.02 1.09 0.40
C ILE A 265 9.20 0.76 -0.85
N LEU A 266 8.44 -0.34 -0.76
CA LEU A 266 7.51 -0.82 -1.78
C LEU A 266 6.10 -0.44 -1.36
N MET A 267 5.33 0.18 -2.25
CA MET A 267 3.93 0.51 -1.97
C MET A 267 3.05 -0.59 -2.56
N CYS A 268 2.33 -1.32 -1.71
CA CYS A 268 1.61 -2.54 -2.12
C CYS A 268 0.10 -2.31 -2.21
N GLY A 269 -0.42 -1.32 -1.49
CA GLY A 269 -1.83 -0.99 -1.52
C GLY A 269 -2.07 0.41 -1.00
N LEU A 270 -3.16 1.01 -1.45
CA LEU A 270 -3.60 2.32 -1.03
C LEU A 270 -5.12 2.32 -0.93
N TRP A 271 -5.62 2.40 0.30
CA TRP A 271 -7.02 2.69 0.56
C TRP A 271 -7.18 4.19 0.74
N PHE A 272 -8.17 4.77 0.07
CA PHE A 272 -8.57 6.15 0.27
C PHE A 272 -10.09 6.23 0.37
N GLY A 273 -10.60 6.88 1.41
CA GLY A 273 -12.03 7.10 1.53
C GLY A 273 -12.44 7.69 2.87
N PRO A 274 -13.74 8.00 3.02
CA PRO A 274 -14.31 8.59 4.25
C PRO A 274 -14.40 7.61 5.42
N HIS A 275 -14.02 6.34 5.19
CA HIS A 275 -14.13 5.25 6.15
C HIS A 275 -12.81 4.48 6.25
N LYS A 276 -12.58 3.89 7.43
CA LYS A 276 -11.47 2.95 7.63
C LYS A 276 -11.63 1.74 6.72
N PRO A 277 -10.51 1.13 6.26
CA PRO A 277 -10.57 -0.05 5.42
C PRO A 277 -11.27 -1.21 6.12
N ASN A 278 -12.10 -1.92 5.37
CA ASN A 278 -12.40 -3.30 5.71
C ASN A 278 -11.14 -4.13 5.42
N MET A 279 -10.36 -4.44 6.47
CA MET A 279 -9.07 -5.11 6.35
C MET A 279 -9.17 -6.49 5.68
N ASN A 280 -10.28 -7.20 5.84
CA ASN A 280 -10.49 -8.51 5.19
C ASN A 280 -10.58 -8.41 3.67
N VAL A 281 -11.03 -7.26 3.16
CA VAL A 281 -11.15 -6.96 1.73
C VAL A 281 -9.87 -6.31 1.22
N PHE A 282 -9.37 -5.32 1.95
CA PHE A 282 -8.18 -4.57 1.54
C PHE A 282 -6.91 -5.44 1.51
N LEU A 283 -6.75 -6.36 2.47
CA LEU A 283 -5.57 -7.25 2.54
C LEU A 283 -5.69 -8.51 1.69
N LYS A 284 -6.87 -8.80 1.13
CA LYS A 284 -7.09 -10.02 0.34
C LYS A 284 -6.09 -10.15 -0.82
N PRO A 285 -5.95 -9.18 -1.75
CA PRO A 285 -4.99 -9.31 -2.85
C PRO A 285 -3.54 -9.40 -2.36
N PHE A 286 -3.19 -8.61 -1.33
CA PHE A 286 -1.86 -8.62 -0.71
C PHE A 286 -1.46 -9.99 -0.17
N VAL A 287 -2.33 -10.60 0.63
CA VAL A 287 -2.06 -11.90 1.23
C VAL A 287 -2.05 -13.02 0.20
N THR A 288 -2.95 -12.96 -0.80
CA THR A 288 -2.96 -13.92 -1.90
C THR A 288 -1.66 -13.88 -2.69
N GLU A 289 -1.14 -12.69 -3.00
CA GLU A 289 0.16 -12.55 -3.68
C GLU A 289 1.30 -13.07 -2.81
N LEU A 290 1.37 -12.68 -1.53
CA LEU A 290 2.39 -13.16 -0.59
C LEU A 290 2.38 -14.70 -0.43
N SER A 291 1.19 -15.32 -0.44
CA SER A 291 1.06 -16.79 -0.46
C SER A 291 1.76 -17.40 -1.67
N ASN A 292 1.55 -16.82 -2.84
CA ASN A 292 2.17 -17.30 -4.07
C ASN A 292 3.68 -17.03 -4.09
N LEU A 293 4.12 -15.85 -3.63
CA LEU A 293 5.54 -15.50 -3.57
C LEU A 293 6.31 -16.31 -2.53
N SER A 294 5.69 -16.69 -1.41
CA SER A 294 6.33 -17.55 -0.40
C SER A 294 6.40 -19.01 -0.85
N ARG A 295 5.39 -19.51 -1.58
CA ARG A 295 5.34 -20.89 -2.08
C ARG A 295 6.19 -21.10 -3.32
N SER A 296 5.96 -20.29 -4.36
CA SER A 296 6.53 -20.45 -5.70
C SER A 296 7.68 -19.48 -5.97
N GLY A 297 7.65 -18.29 -5.36
CA GLY A 297 8.57 -17.20 -5.70
C GLY A 297 8.28 -16.58 -7.06
N PHE A 298 9.12 -15.65 -7.47
CA PHE A 298 9.06 -14.98 -8.77
C PHE A 298 10.37 -15.11 -9.53
N LYS A 299 10.30 -15.04 -10.86
CA LYS A 299 11.45 -15.16 -11.76
C LYS A 299 11.97 -13.79 -12.18
N TRP A 300 13.27 -13.62 -12.13
CA TRP A 300 13.96 -12.42 -12.63
C TRP A 300 15.32 -12.79 -13.24
N ILE A 301 15.89 -11.89 -14.03
CA ILE A 301 17.18 -12.09 -14.71
C ILE A 301 18.22 -11.21 -14.03
N ASP A 302 19.31 -11.81 -13.55
CA ASP A 302 20.45 -11.05 -13.01
C ASP A 302 21.22 -10.39 -14.16
N ALA A 303 21.21 -9.06 -14.18
CA ALA A 303 21.83 -8.27 -15.24
C ALA A 303 23.34 -8.51 -15.40
N ARG A 304 24.03 -9.05 -14.37
CA ARG A 304 25.48 -9.24 -14.38
C ARG A 304 25.94 -10.52 -15.04
N ASN A 305 25.10 -11.55 -15.03
CA ASN A 305 25.44 -12.90 -15.53
C ASN A 305 24.34 -13.50 -16.43
N SER A 306 23.28 -12.74 -16.70
CA SER A 306 22.12 -13.15 -17.51
C SER A 306 21.44 -14.42 -17.02
N LYS A 307 21.63 -14.81 -15.76
CA LYS A 307 21.03 -16.02 -15.18
C LYS A 307 19.62 -15.72 -14.70
N GLN A 308 18.70 -16.62 -15.03
CA GLN A 308 17.37 -16.62 -14.41
C GLN A 308 17.45 -17.13 -12.97
N ILE A 309 16.94 -16.34 -12.04
CA ILE A 309 16.88 -16.63 -10.61
C ILE A 309 15.42 -16.67 -10.18
N VAL A 310 15.10 -17.58 -9.25
CA VAL A 310 13.81 -17.63 -8.56
C VAL A 310 14.02 -17.17 -7.13
N THR A 311 13.32 -16.11 -6.74
CA THR A 311 13.35 -15.57 -5.38
C THR A 311 12.00 -15.76 -4.71
N LYS A 312 11.98 -16.41 -3.55
CA LYS A 312 10.81 -16.49 -2.67
C LYS A 312 10.80 -15.33 -1.68
N VAL A 313 9.60 -14.91 -1.29
CA VAL A 313 9.38 -13.76 -0.42
C VAL A 313 8.61 -14.19 0.82
N PHE A 314 9.12 -13.87 2.00
CA PHE A 314 8.52 -14.27 3.27
C PHE A 314 8.18 -13.06 4.13
N PRO A 315 6.90 -12.70 4.30
CA PRO A 315 6.54 -11.70 5.30
C PRO A 315 6.87 -12.29 6.69
N ILE A 316 7.56 -11.53 7.54
CA ILE A 316 7.92 -11.97 8.90
C ILE A 316 7.51 -11.00 10.00
N ILE A 317 7.27 -9.74 9.65
CA ILE A 317 6.94 -8.68 10.60
C ILE A 317 5.79 -7.84 10.04
N CYS A 318 4.79 -7.57 10.88
CA CYS A 318 3.76 -6.56 10.66
C CYS A 318 3.95 -5.42 11.67
N SER A 319 4.48 -4.29 11.24
CA SER A 319 4.65 -3.11 12.09
C SER A 319 3.36 -2.29 12.07
N SER A 320 2.68 -2.22 13.22
CA SER A 320 1.41 -1.50 13.37
C SER A 320 1.21 -1.06 14.81
N ASP A 321 0.55 0.08 14.99
CA ASP A 321 0.11 0.54 16.30
C ASP A 321 -1.01 -0.37 16.86
N ALA A 322 -1.43 -0.17 18.11
CA ALA A 322 -2.43 -1.05 18.72
C ALA A 322 -3.81 -1.02 18.00
N PRO A 323 -4.38 0.15 17.62
CA PRO A 323 -5.58 0.23 16.78
C PRO A 323 -5.48 -0.49 15.43
N ALA A 324 -4.43 -0.24 14.65
CA ALA A 324 -4.23 -0.83 13.33
C ALA A 324 -3.98 -2.33 13.44
N ARG A 325 -3.18 -2.77 14.42
CA ARG A 325 -2.98 -4.20 14.70
C ARG A 325 -4.30 -4.91 14.98
N ALA A 326 -5.16 -4.34 15.82
CA ALA A 326 -6.47 -4.90 16.09
C ALA A 326 -7.35 -4.98 14.82
N ALA A 327 -7.27 -3.98 13.93
CA ALA A 327 -7.96 -4.02 12.65
C ALA A 327 -7.41 -5.13 11.74
N VAL A 328 -6.10 -5.22 11.56
CA VAL A 328 -5.40 -6.21 10.72
C VAL A 328 -5.64 -7.64 11.23
N GLN A 329 -5.62 -7.85 12.55
CA GLN A 329 -5.86 -9.16 13.15
C GLN A 329 -7.36 -9.53 13.18
N ASN A 330 -8.26 -8.61 12.84
CA ASN A 330 -9.71 -8.73 13.02
C ASN A 330 -10.13 -8.93 14.50
N PHE A 331 -9.48 -8.20 15.40
CA PHE A 331 -9.78 -8.16 16.84
C PHE A 331 -10.56 -6.89 17.21
N ILE A 332 -11.15 -6.91 18.40
CA ILE A 332 -11.58 -5.71 19.11
C ILE A 332 -10.33 -4.92 19.56
N GLN A 333 -10.48 -3.61 19.71
CA GLN A 333 -9.37 -2.75 20.14
C GLN A 333 -9.02 -2.96 21.61
N TYR A 334 -7.88 -2.41 22.03
CA TYR A 334 -7.31 -2.52 23.38
C TYR A 334 -8.25 -2.06 24.52
N ASN A 335 -9.26 -1.23 24.22
CA ASN A 335 -10.30 -0.78 25.15
C ASN A 335 -11.45 -1.80 25.36
N GLY A 336 -11.48 -2.87 24.56
CA GLY A 336 -12.44 -3.96 24.66
C GLY A 336 -12.20 -4.86 25.88
N LYS A 337 -13.17 -5.72 26.21
CA LYS A 337 -13.04 -6.67 27.34
C LYS A 337 -11.85 -7.62 27.15
N TYR A 338 -11.63 -8.13 25.94
CA TYR A 338 -10.47 -8.98 25.60
C TYR A 338 -9.61 -8.29 24.53
N GLY A 339 -9.19 -7.06 24.79
CA GLY A 339 -8.55 -6.18 23.80
C GLY A 339 -7.06 -6.42 23.56
N CYS A 340 -6.37 -7.20 24.42
CA CYS A 340 -5.02 -7.66 24.10
C CYS A 340 -5.07 -8.52 22.84
N GLY A 341 -4.03 -8.48 21.98
CA GLY A 341 -3.89 -9.36 20.81
C GLY A 341 -3.17 -10.69 21.14
N PHE A 342 -2.39 -10.70 22.21
CA PHE A 342 -1.47 -11.79 22.54
C PHE A 342 -1.99 -12.76 23.61
N CYS A 343 -2.86 -12.31 24.52
CA CYS A 343 -3.36 -13.13 25.62
C CYS A 343 -4.87 -12.95 25.82
N GLN A 344 -5.49 -13.87 26.57
CA GLN A 344 -6.92 -13.89 26.85
C GLN A 344 -7.29 -13.07 28.11
N HIS A 345 -6.48 -12.08 28.48
CA HIS A 345 -6.75 -11.26 29.66
C HIS A 345 -8.06 -10.48 29.49
N SER A 346 -9.04 -10.76 30.35
CA SER A 346 -10.28 -9.99 30.44
C SER A 346 -10.03 -8.72 31.25
N GLY A 347 -10.21 -7.56 30.64
CA GLY A 347 -10.21 -6.28 31.33
C GLY A 347 -11.55 -5.95 31.99
N GLU A 348 -11.48 -5.15 33.03
CA GLU A 348 -12.60 -4.68 33.83
C GLU A 348 -12.96 -3.24 33.48
N ARG A 349 -14.25 -2.92 33.50
CA ARG A 349 -14.72 -1.56 33.24
C ARG A 349 -14.82 -0.84 34.57
N VAL A 350 -14.06 0.24 34.74
CA VAL A 350 -14.06 1.06 35.95
C VAL A 350 -14.48 2.49 35.61
N GLU A 351 -15.10 3.16 36.56
CA GLU A 351 -15.47 4.57 36.42
C GLU A 351 -14.20 5.45 36.43
N LYS A 352 -14.15 6.42 35.53
CA LYS A 352 -13.08 7.41 35.44
C LYS A 352 -13.68 8.76 35.08
N GLY A 353 -13.82 9.64 36.07
CA GLY A 353 -14.49 10.93 35.91
C GLY A 353 -15.96 10.75 35.51
N LYS A 354 -16.40 11.43 34.44
CA LYS A 354 -17.76 11.29 33.89
C LYS A 354 -17.92 10.09 32.93
N GLY A 355 -16.90 9.26 32.78
CA GLY A 355 -16.88 8.15 31.83
C GLY A 355 -16.38 6.85 32.46
N PHE A 356 -16.03 5.90 31.61
CA PHE A 356 -15.47 4.62 32.03
C PHE A 356 -14.17 4.35 31.28
N CYS A 357 -13.22 3.68 31.91
CA CYS A 357 -12.07 3.11 31.24
C CYS A 357 -12.01 1.60 31.45
N ARG A 358 -11.30 0.92 30.53
CA ARG A 358 -10.96 -0.48 30.65
C ARG A 358 -9.61 -0.58 31.35
N ILE A 359 -9.53 -1.33 32.44
CA ILE A 359 -8.27 -1.67 33.09
C ILE A 359 -8.03 -3.17 32.97
N TYR A 360 -6.77 -3.59 33.08
CA TYR A 360 -6.36 -4.99 33.07
C TYR A 360 -5.61 -5.25 34.38
N PRO A 361 -6.31 -5.62 35.46
CA PRO A 361 -5.70 -5.84 36.77
C PRO A 361 -4.63 -6.92 36.69
N LEU A 362 -3.56 -6.82 37.49
CA LEU A 362 -2.57 -7.89 37.55
C LEU A 362 -3.23 -9.17 38.11
N GLN A 363 -3.24 -10.24 37.32
CA GLN A 363 -3.78 -11.54 37.71
C GLN A 363 -2.65 -12.55 37.92
N GLN A 364 -2.83 -13.43 38.91
CA GLN A 364 -1.98 -14.59 39.19
C GLN A 364 -2.87 -15.83 39.27
N PRO A 365 -2.65 -16.88 38.46
CA PRO A 365 -1.62 -16.98 37.42
C PRO A 365 -1.79 -15.95 36.30
N LEU A 366 -0.71 -15.71 35.54
CA LEU A 366 -0.76 -14.80 34.39
C LEU A 366 -1.81 -15.29 33.37
N PRO A 367 -2.49 -14.37 32.66
CA PRO A 367 -3.46 -14.74 31.65
C PRO A 367 -2.87 -15.62 30.56
N GLU A 368 -3.66 -16.59 30.10
CA GLU A 368 -3.28 -17.52 29.04
C GLU A 368 -2.90 -16.78 27.75
N ILE A 369 -1.76 -17.15 27.16
CA ILE A 369 -1.32 -16.65 25.85
C ILE A 369 -2.19 -17.32 24.79
N ARG A 370 -2.67 -16.55 23.81
CA ARG A 370 -3.48 -17.08 22.72
C ARG A 370 -2.63 -17.97 21.81
N SER A 371 -3.14 -19.16 21.52
CA SER A 371 -2.62 -19.99 20.43
C SER A 371 -3.31 -19.64 19.10
N PHE A 372 -2.68 -20.04 17.99
CA PHE A 372 -3.27 -19.93 16.66
C PHE A 372 -4.60 -20.69 16.58
N GLU A 373 -4.63 -21.94 17.05
CA GLU A 373 -5.79 -22.82 17.01
C GLU A 373 -6.97 -22.24 17.82
N GLN A 374 -6.70 -21.69 19.01
CA GLN A 374 -7.71 -20.98 19.80
C GLN A 374 -8.30 -19.80 19.04
N CYS A 375 -7.46 -18.99 18.38
CA CYS A 375 -7.93 -17.84 17.63
C CYS A 375 -8.78 -18.25 16.42
N VAL A 376 -8.49 -19.40 15.78
CA VAL A 376 -9.32 -19.95 14.70
C VAL A 376 -10.69 -20.36 15.25
N ASN A 377 -10.75 -21.11 16.36
CA ASN A 377 -12.01 -21.52 16.97
C ASN A 377 -12.86 -20.32 17.41
N PHE A 378 -12.24 -19.29 18.01
CA PHE A 378 -12.94 -18.05 18.37
C PHE A 378 -13.45 -17.28 17.14
N ALA A 379 -12.71 -17.32 16.03
CA ALA A 379 -13.13 -16.70 14.78
C ALA A 379 -14.34 -17.42 14.18
N GLU A 380 -14.36 -18.75 14.22
CA GLU A 380 -15.49 -19.58 13.79
C GLU A 380 -16.75 -19.26 14.59
N GLU A 381 -16.66 -19.30 15.92
CA GLU A 381 -17.78 -18.99 16.80
C GLU A 381 -18.25 -17.53 16.62
N ALA A 382 -17.33 -16.58 16.47
CA ALA A 382 -17.69 -15.18 16.26
C ALA A 382 -18.41 -14.95 14.92
N SER A 383 -18.00 -15.65 13.86
CA SER A 383 -18.68 -15.61 12.56
C SER A 383 -20.09 -16.22 12.61
N LEU A 384 -20.29 -17.29 13.38
CA LEU A 384 -21.60 -17.93 13.55
C LEU A 384 -22.56 -17.08 14.40
N THR A 385 -22.05 -16.46 15.47
CA THR A 385 -22.87 -15.72 16.44
C THR A 385 -23.04 -14.23 16.08
N GLY A 386 -22.20 -13.71 15.18
CA GLY A 386 -22.11 -12.27 14.88
C GLY A 386 -21.56 -11.43 16.02
N LYS A 387 -20.99 -12.05 17.06
CA LYS A 387 -20.47 -11.39 18.26
C LYS A 387 -19.01 -11.76 18.46
N ALA A 388 -18.22 -10.80 18.95
CA ALA A 388 -16.81 -11.08 19.20
C ALA A 388 -16.62 -12.08 20.36
N VAL A 389 -15.78 -13.10 20.14
CA VAL A 389 -15.47 -14.17 21.10
C VAL A 389 -14.03 -14.02 21.55
N HIS A 390 -13.80 -13.83 22.86
CA HIS A 390 -12.47 -13.53 23.42
C HIS A 390 -11.70 -12.43 22.68
N GLY A 391 -12.43 -11.48 22.10
CA GLY A 391 -11.91 -10.34 21.35
C GLY A 391 -11.73 -10.56 19.85
N VAL A 392 -11.89 -11.78 19.34
CA VAL A 392 -11.88 -12.10 17.90
C VAL A 392 -13.24 -11.78 17.30
N LYS A 393 -13.29 -11.05 16.18
CA LYS A 393 -14.57 -10.60 15.58
C LYS A 393 -15.14 -11.54 14.51
N GLY A 394 -14.36 -12.50 14.04
CA GLY A 394 -14.76 -13.45 13.00
C GLY A 394 -13.57 -13.92 12.16
N HIS A 395 -13.87 -14.75 11.16
CA HIS A 395 -12.86 -15.21 10.20
C HIS A 395 -12.07 -14.07 9.57
N ARG A 396 -10.78 -14.33 9.40
CA ARG A 396 -9.94 -13.60 8.46
C ARG A 396 -10.03 -14.31 7.13
N THR A 397 -10.05 -13.54 6.04
CA THR A 397 -10.13 -14.13 4.70
C THR A 397 -8.89 -14.98 4.34
N ASN A 398 -7.76 -14.87 5.08
CA ASN A 398 -6.54 -15.64 4.76
C ASN A 398 -5.59 -15.88 5.98
N GLU A 399 -5.04 -17.10 6.06
CA GLU A 399 -4.26 -17.66 7.20
C GLU A 399 -2.81 -17.14 7.39
N ILE A 400 -2.26 -16.40 6.42
CA ILE A 400 -0.84 -15.99 6.47
C ILE A 400 -0.60 -14.92 7.53
N ILE A 401 -1.56 -14.02 7.74
CA ILE A 401 -1.46 -12.97 8.77
C ILE A 401 -1.71 -13.54 10.17
N SER A 402 -2.37 -14.69 10.30
CA SER A 402 -2.59 -15.33 11.60
C SER A 402 -1.34 -15.88 12.27
N LYS A 403 -0.20 -15.91 11.58
CA LYS A 403 1.11 -16.23 12.17
C LYS A 403 1.89 -14.99 12.65
N PHE A 404 1.36 -13.77 12.46
CA PHE A 404 1.93 -12.51 12.95
C PHE A 404 1.21 -11.97 14.21
#